data_AF-A0A368QK12-F1
#
_entry.id   AF-A0A368QK12-F1
#
_cell.length_a   1.000
_cell.length_b   1.000
_cell.length_c   1.000
_cell.angle_alpha   90.00
_cell.angle_beta   90.00
_cell.angle_gamma   90.00
#
_symmetry.space_group_name_H-M   'P 1'
#
loop_
_entity.id
_entity.type
_entity.pdbx_description
1 polymer ?
#
loop_
_entity_poly.entity_id
_entity_poly.type
_entity_poly.pdbx_seq_one_letter_code
_entity_poly.pdbx_strand_id
1 'polypeptide(L)'
;LSACVHAGLLKYGRSLFNSLTPVFKIIPKIEHYSCMVDLLARAGHLEEAWDFAEKISGKADVVMLGALLAACRKCKNVEVGERVINRIMELEPSNSWNYVVSSKIYATSDRMDDSARMIGLMRERGVSKTPGCSLVEVKGKVLEFYASAEPQHGAEDMYQLIDILVDEMRLQGYVPNLDLV
;
A
#
# COMPACT_ATOMS: atom_id res chain seq x y z
N LEU A 1 -15.15 -10.35 -11.12
CA LEU A 1 -13.74 -9.87 -11.18
C LEU A 1 -13.14 -9.70 -9.79
N SER A 2 -13.77 -8.97 -8.86
CA SER A 2 -13.24 -8.77 -7.50
C SER A 2 -12.93 -10.07 -6.75
N ALA A 3 -13.76 -11.11 -6.89
CA ALA A 3 -13.45 -12.43 -6.34
C ALA A 3 -12.13 -13.02 -6.88
N CYS A 4 -11.82 -12.79 -8.17
CA CYS A 4 -10.55 -13.22 -8.77
C CYS A 4 -9.37 -12.44 -8.20
N VAL A 5 -9.55 -11.15 -7.89
CA VAL A 5 -8.54 -10.33 -7.20
C VAL A 5 -8.21 -10.93 -5.84
N HIS A 6 -9.23 -11.19 -5.01
CA HIS A 6 -9.02 -11.74 -3.67
C HIS A 6 -8.46 -13.17 -3.68
N ALA A 7 -8.90 -14.00 -4.62
CA ALA A 7 -8.40 -15.37 -4.77
C ALA A 7 -7.10 -15.49 -5.58
N GLY A 8 -6.54 -14.39 -6.11
CA GLY A 8 -5.33 -14.40 -6.94
C GLY A 8 -5.49 -15.15 -8.28
N LEU A 9 -6.70 -15.28 -8.80
CA LEU A 9 -7.02 -16.09 -9.98
C LEU A 9 -6.79 -15.32 -11.29
N LEU A 10 -5.52 -15.03 -11.61
CA LEU A 10 -5.16 -14.18 -12.76
C LEU A 10 -5.73 -14.68 -14.10
N LYS A 11 -5.50 -15.96 -14.42
CA LYS A 11 -5.95 -16.54 -15.71
C LYS A 11 -7.46 -16.43 -15.88
N TYR A 12 -8.20 -16.74 -14.82
CA TYR A 12 -9.67 -16.66 -14.84
C TYR A 12 -10.16 -15.21 -14.90
N GLY A 13 -9.51 -14.29 -14.17
CA GLY A 13 -9.82 -12.86 -14.22
C GLY A 13 -9.65 -12.28 -15.62
N ARG A 14 -8.54 -12.60 -16.32
CA ARG A 14 -8.33 -12.20 -17.73
C ARG A 14 -9.42 -12.75 -18.64
N SER A 15 -9.73 -14.04 -18.53
CA SER A 15 -10.79 -14.66 -19.33
C SER A 15 -12.13 -13.96 -19.10
N LEU A 16 -12.49 -13.72 -17.84
CA LEU A 16 -13.75 -13.07 -17.48
C LEU A 16 -13.82 -11.64 -18.02
N PHE A 17 -12.76 -10.85 -17.88
CA PHE A 17 -12.69 -9.49 -18.40
C PHE A 17 -12.83 -9.46 -19.93
N ASN A 18 -12.09 -10.33 -20.63
CA ASN A 18 -12.13 -10.41 -22.09
C ASN A 18 -13.49 -10.90 -22.62
N SER A 19 -14.28 -11.61 -21.81
CA SER A 19 -15.63 -12.03 -22.16
C SER A 19 -16.72 -10.97 -21.93
N LEU A 20 -16.45 -9.90 -21.15
CA LEU A 20 -17.45 -8.87 -20.82
C LEU A 20 -18.17 -8.33 -22.05
N THR A 21 -17.44 -7.82 -23.03
CA THR A 21 -18.03 -7.25 -24.25
C THR A 21 -18.56 -8.33 -25.21
N PRO A 22 -17.76 -9.31 -25.67
CA PRO A 22 -18.20 -10.21 -26.73
C PRO A 22 -19.32 -11.16 -26.29
N VAL A 23 -19.27 -11.67 -25.05
CA VAL A 23 -20.19 -12.69 -24.53
C VAL A 23 -21.32 -12.05 -23.73
N PHE A 24 -20.98 -11.23 -22.74
CA PHE A 24 -21.99 -10.67 -21.82
C PHE A 24 -22.60 -9.36 -22.30
N LYS A 25 -22.10 -8.78 -23.40
CA LYS A 25 -22.53 -7.47 -23.94
C LYS A 25 -22.41 -6.32 -22.92
N ILE A 26 -21.46 -6.46 -21.99
CA ILE A 26 -21.15 -5.46 -20.98
C ILE A 26 -19.92 -4.67 -21.45
N ILE A 27 -20.08 -3.36 -21.58
CA ILE A 27 -18.94 -2.46 -21.85
C ILE A 27 -18.16 -2.29 -20.53
N PRO A 28 -16.85 -2.63 -20.49
CA PRO A 28 -16.04 -2.46 -19.30
C PRO A 28 -16.03 -1.01 -18.81
N LYS A 29 -16.37 -0.84 -17.53
CA LYS A 29 -16.33 0.44 -16.82
C LYS A 29 -15.10 0.53 -15.92
N ILE A 30 -14.87 1.71 -15.35
CA ILE A 30 -13.71 1.99 -14.48
C ILE A 30 -13.53 0.91 -13.40
N GLU A 31 -14.60 0.44 -12.77
CA GLU A 31 -14.54 -0.57 -11.70
C GLU A 31 -13.97 -1.92 -12.20
N HIS A 32 -14.25 -2.27 -13.46
CA HIS A 32 -13.72 -3.48 -14.09
C HIS A 32 -12.23 -3.32 -14.40
N TYR A 33 -11.80 -2.15 -14.87
CA TYR A 33 -10.39 -1.83 -15.08
C TYR A 33 -9.63 -1.80 -13.75
N SER A 34 -10.18 -1.17 -12.69
CA SER A 34 -9.59 -1.18 -11.35
C SER A 34 -9.35 -2.60 -10.85
N CYS A 35 -10.32 -3.51 -11.05
CA CYS A 35 -10.14 -4.91 -10.70
C CYS A 35 -9.01 -5.59 -11.50
N MET A 36 -8.87 -5.28 -12.79
CA MET A 36 -7.79 -5.84 -13.61
C MET A 36 -6.43 -5.30 -13.21
N VAL A 37 -6.31 -3.99 -12.96
CA VAL A 37 -5.06 -3.39 -12.48
C VAL A 37 -4.66 -3.99 -11.14
N ASP A 38 -5.57 -4.10 -10.17
CA ASP A 38 -5.26 -4.70 -8.86
C ASP A 38 -4.84 -6.19 -9.00
N LEU A 39 -5.56 -6.96 -9.82
CA LEU A 39 -5.22 -8.36 -10.09
C LEU A 39 -3.84 -8.53 -10.72
N LEU A 40 -3.52 -7.72 -11.75
CA LEU A 40 -2.25 -7.76 -12.46
C LEU A 40 -1.10 -7.29 -11.56
N ALA A 41 -1.30 -6.20 -10.82
CA ALA A 41 -0.33 -5.63 -9.90
C ALA A 41 0.05 -6.62 -8.80
N ARG A 42 -0.94 -7.24 -8.13
CA ARG A 42 -0.70 -8.26 -7.09
C ARG A 42 -0.01 -9.51 -7.61
N ALA A 43 -0.25 -9.86 -8.88
CA ALA A 43 0.39 -10.98 -9.55
C ALA A 43 1.78 -10.64 -10.13
N GLY A 44 2.24 -9.39 -10.01
CA GLY A 44 3.56 -8.94 -10.50
C GLY A 44 3.62 -8.60 -11.99
N HIS A 45 2.48 -8.56 -12.69
CA HIS A 45 2.40 -8.18 -14.11
C HIS A 45 2.30 -6.66 -14.26
N LEU A 46 3.36 -5.95 -13.86
CA LEU A 46 3.32 -4.49 -13.66
C LEU A 46 3.17 -3.67 -14.95
N GLU A 47 3.85 -4.06 -16.03
CA GLU A 47 3.68 -3.37 -17.32
C GLU A 47 2.25 -3.47 -17.83
N GLU A 48 1.68 -4.67 -17.79
CA GLU A 48 0.30 -4.87 -18.23
C GLU A 48 -0.68 -4.13 -17.31
N ALA A 49 -0.41 -4.09 -16.00
CA ALA A 49 -1.21 -3.32 -15.06
C ALA A 49 -1.17 -1.81 -15.39
N TRP A 50 0.01 -1.29 -15.77
CA TRP A 50 0.18 0.08 -16.24
C TRP A 50 -0.58 0.34 -17.54
N ASP A 51 -0.47 -0.54 -18.54
CA ASP A 51 -1.20 -0.42 -19.81
C ASP A 51 -2.72 -0.39 -19.59
N PHE A 52 -3.23 -1.17 -18.64
CA PHE A 52 -4.65 -1.14 -18.26
C PHE A 52 -5.04 0.19 -17.59
N ALA A 53 -4.17 0.76 -16.76
CA ALA A 53 -4.38 2.07 -16.15
C ALA A 53 -4.33 3.21 -17.19
N GLU A 54 -3.49 3.11 -18.23
CA GLU A 54 -3.43 4.11 -19.29
C GLU A 54 -4.62 4.07 -20.26
N LYS A 55 -5.19 2.87 -20.50
CA LYS A 55 -6.39 2.69 -21.35
C LYS A 55 -7.61 3.47 -20.86
N ILE A 56 -7.66 3.82 -19.57
CA ILE A 56 -8.75 4.64 -19.00
C ILE A 56 -8.42 6.14 -18.98
N SER A 57 -7.38 6.57 -19.71
CA SER A 57 -7.00 7.94 -20.10
C SER A 57 -7.46 9.03 -19.14
N GLY A 58 -6.65 9.31 -18.12
CA GLY A 58 -6.88 10.40 -17.17
C GLY A 58 -7.88 10.09 -16.05
N LYS A 59 -8.61 8.97 -16.13
CA LYS A 59 -9.53 8.51 -15.08
C LYS A 59 -8.94 7.44 -14.16
N ALA A 60 -7.67 7.08 -14.32
CA ALA A 60 -7.00 6.27 -13.31
C ALA A 60 -7.11 7.01 -11.98
N ASP A 61 -7.92 6.46 -11.08
CA ASP A 61 -8.11 7.05 -9.77
C ASP A 61 -6.85 6.82 -8.92
N VAL A 62 -6.74 7.62 -7.89
CA VAL A 62 -5.64 7.55 -6.92
C VAL A 62 -5.51 6.15 -6.34
N VAL A 63 -6.64 5.48 -6.11
CA VAL A 63 -6.69 4.15 -5.50
C VAL A 63 -5.99 3.13 -6.39
N MET A 64 -6.27 3.16 -7.69
CA MET A 64 -5.65 2.28 -8.68
C MET A 64 -4.15 2.52 -8.81
N LEU A 65 -3.72 3.77 -8.89
CA LEU A 65 -2.30 4.12 -8.96
C LEU A 65 -1.57 3.78 -7.66
N GLY A 66 -2.22 3.96 -6.51
CA GLY A 66 -1.68 3.57 -5.20
C GLY A 66 -1.47 2.06 -5.07
N ALA A 67 -2.41 1.25 -5.58
CA ALA A 67 -2.27 -0.20 -5.62
C ALA A 67 -1.10 -0.63 -6.53
N LEU A 68 -0.98 -0.02 -7.71
CA LEU A 68 0.12 -0.30 -8.63
C LEU A 68 1.48 0.14 -8.06
N LEU A 69 1.54 1.30 -7.39
CA LEU A 69 2.75 1.79 -6.72
C LEU A 69 3.21 0.84 -5.60
N ALA A 70 2.27 0.36 -4.78
CA ALA A 70 2.55 -0.61 -3.74
C ALA A 70 3.10 -1.93 -4.31
N ALA A 71 2.57 -2.38 -5.45
CA ALA A 71 3.07 -3.55 -6.15
C ALA A 71 4.47 -3.32 -6.76
N CYS A 72 4.73 -2.14 -7.34
CA CYS A 72 6.07 -1.78 -7.84
C CYS A 72 7.12 -1.85 -6.72
N ARG A 73 6.79 -1.37 -5.52
CA ARG A 73 7.65 -1.52 -4.33
C ARG A 73 7.91 -2.98 -3.99
N LYS A 74 6.86 -3.80 -3.94
CA LYS A 74 6.98 -5.22 -3.59
C LYS A 74 7.84 -6.00 -4.61
N CYS A 75 7.69 -5.69 -5.89
CA CYS A 75 8.41 -6.35 -6.98
C CYS A 75 9.76 -5.71 -7.33
N LYS A 76 10.16 -4.63 -6.63
CA LYS A 76 11.37 -3.84 -6.93
C LYS A 76 11.47 -3.36 -8.38
N ASN A 77 10.33 -3.04 -9.01
CA ASN A 77 10.28 -2.53 -10.38
C ASN A 77 10.25 -1.00 -10.36
N VAL A 78 11.40 -0.39 -10.63
CA VAL A 78 11.56 1.07 -10.65
C VAL A 78 10.95 1.68 -11.91
N GLU A 79 11.00 0.99 -13.04
CA GLU A 79 10.61 1.56 -14.33
C GLU A 79 9.10 1.86 -14.42
N VAL A 80 8.26 0.91 -14.03
CA VAL A 80 6.82 1.14 -13.86
C VAL A 80 6.57 2.06 -12.66
N GLY A 81 7.37 1.89 -11.60
CA GLY A 81 7.30 2.72 -10.41
C GLY A 81 7.40 4.21 -10.74
N GLU A 82 8.39 4.65 -11.51
CA GLU A 82 8.59 6.05 -11.87
C GLU A 82 7.41 6.64 -12.65
N ARG A 83 6.86 5.89 -13.61
CA ARG A 83 5.65 6.30 -14.35
C ARG A 83 4.48 6.55 -13.41
N VAL A 84 4.26 5.64 -12.47
CA VAL A 84 3.20 5.76 -11.46
C VAL A 84 3.47 6.91 -10.48
N ILE A 85 4.72 7.06 -10.03
CA ILE A 85 5.14 8.15 -9.12
C ILE A 85 4.87 9.50 -9.75
N ASN A 86 5.31 9.70 -11.00
CA ASN A 86 5.08 10.96 -11.70
C ASN A 86 3.59 11.29 -11.77
N ARG A 87 2.76 10.30 -12.11
CA ARG A 87 1.31 10.51 -12.20
C ARG A 87 0.64 10.77 -10.85
N ILE A 88 1.01 10.04 -9.80
CA ILE A 88 0.38 10.20 -8.48
C ILE A 88 0.79 11.51 -7.81
N MET A 89 2.00 12.02 -8.09
CA MET A 89 2.47 13.32 -7.59
C MET A 89 1.76 14.51 -8.23
N GLU A 90 1.24 14.35 -9.46
CA GLU A 90 0.37 15.34 -10.10
C GLU A 90 -1.04 15.33 -9.50
N LEU A 91 -1.59 14.15 -9.20
CA LEU A 91 -2.97 13.98 -8.73
C LEU A 91 -3.12 14.30 -7.23
N GLU A 92 -2.17 13.86 -6.40
CA GLU A 92 -2.21 14.03 -4.95
C GLU A 92 -0.89 14.57 -4.38
N PRO A 93 -0.52 15.82 -4.71
CA PRO A 93 0.70 16.43 -4.21
C PRO A 93 0.71 16.59 -2.69
N SER A 94 -0.44 16.54 -2.02
CA SER A 94 -0.53 16.71 -0.56
C SER A 94 -0.54 15.39 0.22
N ASN A 95 -0.55 14.24 -0.45
CA ASN A 95 -0.64 12.95 0.21
C ASN A 95 0.75 12.42 0.61
N SER A 96 1.05 12.44 1.91
CA SER A 96 2.34 12.01 2.48
C SER A 96 2.71 10.56 2.17
N TRP A 97 1.72 9.67 2.03
CA TRP A 97 1.95 8.25 1.69
C TRP A 97 2.69 8.09 0.37
N ASN A 98 2.33 8.89 -0.63
CA ASN A 98 2.92 8.82 -1.96
C ASN A 98 4.43 9.10 -1.90
N TYR A 99 4.85 10.13 -1.16
CA TYR A 99 6.27 10.47 -1.00
C TYR A 99 7.05 9.37 -0.29
N VAL A 100 6.48 8.85 0.80
CA VAL A 100 7.12 7.80 1.61
C VAL A 100 7.28 6.52 0.81
N VAL A 101 6.27 6.12 0.04
CA VAL A 101 6.36 4.91 -0.81
C VAL A 101 7.35 5.11 -1.95
N SER A 102 7.33 6.26 -2.63
CA SER A 102 8.30 6.59 -3.68
C SER A 102 9.74 6.55 -3.17
N SER A 103 10.00 7.18 -2.02
CA SER A 103 11.32 7.15 -1.37
C SER A 103 11.78 5.73 -1.10
N LYS A 104 10.89 4.87 -0.59
CA LYS A 104 11.20 3.45 -0.35
C LYS A 104 11.51 2.69 -1.63
N ILE A 105 10.75 2.91 -2.72
CA ILE A 105 11.00 2.27 -4.01
C ILE A 105 12.43 2.59 -4.48
N TYR A 106 12.81 3.87 -4.49
CA TYR A 106 14.16 4.28 -4.88
C TYR A 106 15.23 3.70 -3.96
N ALA A 107 15.04 3.74 -2.64
CA ALA A 107 16.00 3.19 -1.68
C ALA A 107 16.21 1.68 -1.87
N THR A 108 15.15 0.91 -2.15
CA THR A 108 15.26 -0.55 -2.39
C THR A 108 15.93 -0.92 -3.71
N SER A 109 16.24 0.07 -4.54
CA SER A 109 16.90 -0.08 -5.83
C SER A 109 18.22 0.70 -5.89
N ASP A 110 18.85 0.92 -4.73
CA ASP A 110 20.15 1.60 -4.57
C ASP A 110 20.18 3.05 -5.09
N ARG A 111 19.01 3.68 -5.26
CA ARG A 111 18.86 5.06 -5.72
C ARG A 111 18.64 6.00 -4.54
N MET A 112 19.65 6.11 -3.69
CA MET A 112 19.57 6.86 -2.42
C MET A 112 19.33 8.37 -2.65
N ASP A 113 19.90 8.95 -3.71
CA ASP A 113 19.70 10.37 -4.04
C ASP A 113 18.25 10.67 -4.45
N ASP A 114 17.62 9.79 -5.23
CA ASP A 114 16.21 9.91 -5.59
C ASP A 114 15.30 9.74 -4.37
N SER A 115 15.66 8.83 -3.46
CA SER A 115 14.97 8.67 -2.18
C SER A 115 15.02 9.94 -1.34
N ALA A 116 16.20 10.54 -1.20
CA ALA A 116 16.38 11.80 -0.49
C ALA A 116 15.61 12.95 -1.16
N ARG A 117 15.59 13.01 -2.50
CA ARG A 117 14.79 13.99 -3.25
C ARG A 117 13.31 13.90 -2.94
N MET A 118 12.74 12.70 -2.82
CA MET A 118 11.33 12.53 -2.46
C MET A 118 11.01 13.07 -1.07
N ILE A 119 11.92 12.87 -0.10
CA ILE A 119 11.79 13.41 1.26
C ILE A 119 11.93 14.94 1.27
N GLY A 120 12.87 15.48 0.48
CA GLY A 120 13.05 16.92 0.29
C GLY A 120 11.80 17.58 -0.29
N LEU A 121 11.28 17.03 -1.39
CA LEU A 121 10.06 17.52 -2.04
C LEU A 121 8.84 17.49 -1.12
N MET A 122 8.71 16.44 -0.31
CA MET A 122 7.67 16.33 0.71
C MET A 122 7.73 17.50 1.70
N ARG A 123 8.93 17.83 2.20
CA ARG A 123 9.16 18.95 3.12
C ARG A 123 8.93 20.31 2.45
N GLU A 124 9.44 20.52 1.24
CA GLU A 124 9.25 21.75 0.47
C GLU A 124 7.77 22.08 0.25
N ARG A 125 6.95 21.05 0.05
CA ARG A 125 5.49 21.19 -0.11
C ARG A 125 4.73 21.27 1.22
N GLY A 126 5.43 21.31 2.36
CA GLY A 126 4.81 21.35 3.68
C GLY A 126 4.02 20.09 4.05
N VAL A 127 4.27 18.98 3.35
CA VAL A 127 3.59 17.71 3.58
C VAL A 127 4.31 16.97 4.71
N SER A 128 3.57 16.55 5.72
CA SER A 128 4.09 15.76 6.85
C SER A 128 3.40 14.41 6.90
N LYS A 129 4.15 13.38 7.36
CA LYS A 129 3.57 12.06 7.55
C LYS A 129 2.73 12.10 8.82
N THR A 130 1.44 11.79 8.71
CA THR A 130 0.65 11.53 9.92
C THR A 130 1.25 10.31 10.61
N PRO A 131 1.59 10.40 11.91
CA PRO A 131 2.01 9.23 12.66
C PRO A 131 0.90 8.18 12.64
N GLY A 132 1.29 6.90 12.63
CA GLY A 132 0.30 5.83 12.81
C GLY A 132 -0.36 6.02 14.17
N CYS A 133 -1.68 5.90 14.23
CA CYS A 133 -2.45 6.02 15.46
C CYS A 133 -3.31 4.76 15.62
N SER A 134 -3.27 4.15 16.79
CA SER A 134 -4.27 3.18 17.24
C SER A 134 -5.04 3.79 18.42
N LEU A 135 -6.29 3.37 18.60
CA LEU A 135 -7.11 3.82 19.70
C LEU A 135 -7.84 2.64 20.34
N VAL A 136 -8.07 2.74 21.64
CA VAL A 136 -8.91 1.81 22.40
C VAL A 136 -9.86 2.60 23.28
N GLU A 137 -11.11 2.14 23.38
CA GLU A 137 -12.09 2.70 24.29
C GLU A 137 -12.23 1.80 25.52
N VAL A 138 -11.98 2.36 26.70
CA VAL A 138 -12.12 1.66 27.98
C VAL A 138 -13.04 2.47 28.88
N LYS A 139 -14.20 1.90 29.24
CA LYS A 139 -15.19 2.53 30.13
C LYS A 139 -15.59 3.94 29.67
N GLY A 140 -15.80 4.14 28.36
CA GLY A 140 -16.18 5.43 27.79
C GLY A 140 -15.02 6.44 27.64
N LYS A 141 -13.78 6.04 27.94
CA LYS A 141 -12.58 6.86 27.72
C LYS A 141 -11.81 6.33 26.51
N VAL A 142 -11.58 7.19 25.52
CA VAL A 142 -10.70 6.90 24.38
C VAL A 142 -9.25 7.14 24.78
N LEU A 143 -8.39 6.15 24.55
CA LEU A 143 -6.94 6.24 24.69
C LEU A 143 -6.32 6.11 23.30
N GLU A 144 -5.50 7.09 22.91
CA GLU A 144 -4.82 7.13 21.62
C GLU A 144 -3.33 6.78 21.79
N PHE A 145 -2.81 5.97 20.88
CA PHE A 145 -1.42 5.54 20.84
C PHE A 145 -0.83 5.91 19.50
N TYR A 146 0.16 6.81 19.52
CA TYR A 146 0.84 7.26 18.31
C TYR A 146 2.17 6.51 18.16
N ALA A 147 2.47 6.01 16.96
CA ALA A 147 3.68 5.27 16.66
C ALA A 147 4.99 6.07 16.87
N SER A 148 4.89 7.40 17.03
CA SER A 148 6.01 8.31 17.27
C SER A 148 5.97 8.97 18.65
N ALA A 149 5.04 8.57 19.53
CA ALA A 149 4.90 9.16 20.85
C ALA A 149 5.06 8.10 21.93
N GLU A 150 5.73 8.47 23.02
CA GLU A 150 5.69 7.66 24.23
C GLU A 150 4.27 7.66 24.82
N PRO A 151 3.78 6.54 25.36
CA PRO A 151 2.46 6.50 25.97
C PRO A 151 2.43 7.46 27.15
N GLN A 152 1.46 8.39 27.15
CA GLN A 152 1.42 9.47 28.14
C GLN A 152 1.15 8.98 29.58
N HIS A 153 0.54 7.79 29.74
CA HIS A 153 0.19 7.22 31.04
C HIS A 153 0.18 5.69 30.99
N GLY A 154 0.62 5.02 32.07
CA GLY A 154 0.50 3.56 32.23
C GLY A 154 1.39 2.72 31.31
N ALA A 155 2.38 3.35 30.65
CA ALA A 155 3.32 2.67 29.74
C ALA A 155 4.00 1.49 30.44
N GLU A 156 4.45 1.71 31.67
CA GLU A 156 5.19 0.72 32.44
C GLU A 156 4.32 -0.49 32.81
N ASP A 157 3.09 -0.26 33.29
CA ASP A 157 2.12 -1.34 33.56
C ASP A 157 1.77 -2.13 32.29
N MET A 158 1.63 -1.44 31.15
CA MET A 158 1.38 -2.08 29.86
C MET A 158 2.57 -2.95 29.40
N TYR A 159 3.80 -2.45 29.53
CA TYR A 159 5.00 -3.22 29.18
C TYR A 159 5.16 -4.43 30.10
N GLN A 160 4.94 -4.28 31.42
CA GLN A 160 4.95 -5.41 32.36
C GLN A 160 3.91 -6.48 31.99
N LEU A 161 2.69 -6.08 31.62
CA LEU A 161 1.66 -7.02 31.18
C LEU A 161 2.04 -7.71 29.87
N ILE A 162 2.63 -6.99 28.91
CA ILE A 162 3.14 -7.56 27.65
C ILE A 162 4.22 -8.61 27.95
N ASP A 163 5.15 -8.33 28.86
CA ASP A 163 6.21 -9.28 29.23
C ASP A 163 5.62 -10.57 29.83
N ILE A 164 4.65 -10.45 30.72
CA ILE A 164 3.93 -11.61 31.30
C ILE A 164 3.24 -12.43 30.20
N LEU A 165 2.56 -11.77 29.27
CA LEU A 165 1.88 -12.45 28.16
C LEU A 165 2.87 -13.16 27.22
N VAL A 166 4.01 -12.52 26.92
CA VAL A 166 5.07 -13.12 26.08
C VAL A 166 5.65 -14.36 26.76
N ASP A 167 5.87 -14.32 28.07
CA ASP A 167 6.38 -15.47 28.81
C ASP A 167 5.37 -16.63 28.84
N GLU A 168 4.08 -16.35 29.05
CA GLU A 168 3.04 -17.37 28.97
C GLU A 168 2.94 -17.97 27.56
N MET A 169 3.00 -17.14 26.52
CA MET A 169 3.00 -17.61 25.13
C MET A 169 4.21 -18.52 24.85
N ARG A 170 5.40 -18.19 25.38
CA ARG A 170 6.60 -19.02 25.26
C ARG A 170 6.44 -20.38 25.94
N LEU A 171 5.79 -20.43 27.11
CA LEU A 171 5.47 -21.69 27.79
C LEU A 171 4.55 -22.58 26.93
N GLN A 172 3.68 -21.98 26.12
CA GLN A 172 2.82 -22.68 25.15
C GLN A 172 3.51 -22.97 23.81
N GLY A 173 4.82 -22.75 23.69
CA GLY A 173 5.61 -23.06 22.49
C GLY A 173 5.67 -21.95 21.43
N TYR A 174 5.27 -20.72 21.75
CA TYR A 174 5.47 -19.58 20.85
C TYR A 174 6.95 -19.29 20.61
N VAL A 175 7.34 -19.19 19.33
CA VAL A 175 8.66 -18.74 18.90
C VAL A 175 8.52 -17.41 18.17
N PRO A 176 9.14 -16.32 18.66
CA PRO A 176 9.05 -15.02 18.00
C PRO A 176 9.72 -15.03 16.63
N ASN A 177 9.06 -14.45 15.64
CA ASN A 177 9.65 -14.19 14.32
C ASN A 177 10.53 -12.93 14.41
N LEU A 178 11.83 -13.08 14.17
CA LEU A 178 12.82 -12.01 14.24
C LEU A 178 13.19 -11.44 12.85
N ASP A 179 12.58 -11.93 11.77
CA ASP A 179 12.90 -11.54 10.38
C ASP A 179 12.27 -10.18 9.97
N LEU A 180 12.03 -9.28 10.92
CA LEU A 180 11.36 -8.00 10.67
C LEU A 180 12.26 -6.81 11.08
N VAL A 181 13.03 -6.31 10.11
CA VAL A 181 13.46 -4.90 10.01
C VAL A 181 13.36 -4.46 8.55
#